data_AF-A0A957QGC8-F1
#
_entry.id   AF-A0A957QGC8-F1
#
_cell.length_a   1.000
_cell.length_b   1.000
_cell.length_c   1.000
_cell.angle_alpha   90.00
_cell.angle_beta   90.00
_cell.angle_gamma   90.00
#
_symmetry.space_group_name_H-M   'P 1'
#
loop_
_entity.id
_entity.type
_entity.pdbx_description
1 polymer ?
#
loop_
_entity_poly.entity_id
_entity_poly.type
_entity_poly.pdbx_seq_one_letter_code
_entity_poly.pdbx_strand_id
1 'polypeptide(L)'
;LNAFMQATGLFSTFGGNPVACAAGNAVLDVIEREGLVANAGETGRIMGEGMTALMAKHPILGDVRQRGLLVGAELVRDRQTLAPAPDETVRLLDLLVENGVLVGKSGTFGNVLKIRPPLVFRPEHAAIFLEAMDRSLAAL
;
A
#
# COMPACT_ATOMS: atom_id res chain seq x y z
N LEU A 1 3.78 22.87 20.57
CA LEU A 1 2.52 23.29 19.91
C LEU A 1 1.68 24.23 20.79
N ASN A 2 1.38 23.88 22.05
CA ASN A 2 0.56 24.73 22.94
C ASN A 2 1.09 26.17 23.13
N ALA A 3 2.39 26.36 23.39
CA ALA A 3 2.98 27.70 23.52
C ALA A 3 2.90 28.54 22.22
N PHE A 4 2.99 27.89 21.06
CA PHE A 4 2.82 28.55 19.77
C PHE A 4 1.38 29.02 19.57
N MET A 5 0.40 28.13 19.80
CA MET A 5 -1.03 28.47 19.64
C MET A 5 -1.50 29.56 20.62
N GLN A 6 -0.98 29.60 21.84
CA GLN A 6 -1.28 30.67 22.80
C GLN A 6 -0.73 32.03 22.38
N ALA A 7 0.39 32.07 21.66
CA ALA A 7 1.02 33.31 21.23
C ALA A 7 0.49 33.84 19.89
N THR A 8 0.05 32.97 18.98
CA THR A 8 -0.27 33.35 17.59
C THR A 8 -1.75 33.19 17.22
N GLY A 9 -2.50 32.34 17.92
CA GLY A 9 -3.81 31.87 17.48
C GLY A 9 -3.71 30.93 16.28
N LEU A 10 -4.44 29.81 16.31
CA LEU A 10 -4.53 28.89 15.18
C LEU A 10 -5.86 29.12 14.46
N PHE A 11 -5.80 29.60 13.22
CA PHE A 11 -6.97 29.82 12.37
C PHE A 11 -6.73 29.24 10.98
N SER A 12 -7.78 28.67 10.37
CA SER A 12 -7.75 28.18 9.00
C SER A 12 -9.01 28.62 8.27
N THR A 13 -8.86 29.44 7.23
CA THR A 13 -9.96 30.00 6.42
C THR A 13 -10.87 28.92 5.82
N PHE A 14 -10.31 27.77 5.46
CA PHE A 14 -11.06 26.65 4.88
C PHE A 14 -11.21 25.46 5.82
N GLY A 15 -10.62 25.53 7.02
CA GLY A 15 -10.69 24.47 8.02
C GLY A 15 -12.10 24.31 8.55
N GLY A 16 -12.65 23.08 8.50
CA GLY A 16 -13.97 22.77 9.03
C GLY A 16 -15.14 23.41 8.29
N ASN A 17 -14.95 23.81 7.02
CA ASN A 17 -16.06 24.35 6.23
C ASN A 17 -17.18 23.30 6.04
N PRO A 18 -18.47 23.70 5.93
CA PRO A 18 -19.58 22.76 5.92
C PRO A 18 -19.53 21.71 4.80
N VAL A 19 -19.00 22.05 3.63
CA VAL A 19 -18.88 21.12 2.49
C VAL A 19 -17.87 20.01 2.80
N ALA A 20 -16.71 20.37 3.33
CA ALA A 20 -15.71 19.38 3.75
C ALA A 20 -16.21 18.50 4.89
N CYS A 21 -16.93 19.07 5.86
CA CYS A 21 -17.55 18.30 6.95
C CYS A 21 -18.60 17.31 6.43
N ALA A 22 -19.46 17.72 5.50
CA ALA A 22 -20.44 16.84 4.87
C ALA A 22 -19.78 15.68 4.11
N ALA A 23 -18.71 15.96 3.36
CA ALA A 23 -17.93 14.93 2.67
C ALA A 23 -17.25 13.96 3.66
N GLY A 24 -16.67 14.48 4.75
CA GLY A 24 -16.06 13.67 5.81
C GLY A 24 -17.06 12.73 6.48
N ASN A 25 -18.25 13.24 6.83
CA ASN A 25 -19.32 12.42 7.40
C ASN A 25 -19.77 11.33 6.42
N ALA A 26 -19.96 11.66 5.13
CA ALA A 26 -20.33 10.67 4.13
C ALA A 26 -19.28 9.54 3.99
N VAL A 27 -17.98 9.86 4.10
CA VAL A 27 -16.91 8.85 4.11
C VAL A 27 -17.00 7.96 5.34
N LEU A 28 -17.25 8.52 6.53
CA LEU A 28 -17.42 7.75 7.76
C LEU A 28 -18.65 6.82 7.68
N ASP A 29 -19.77 7.31 7.16
CA ASP A 29 -20.99 6.54 6.95
C ASP A 29 -20.73 5.33 6.02
N VAL A 30 -19.96 5.52 4.94
CA VAL A 30 -19.57 4.44 4.03
C VAL A 30 -18.66 3.43 4.73
N ILE A 31 -17.66 3.89 5.49
CA ILE A 31 -16.75 3.01 6.23
C ILE A 31 -17.53 2.09 7.18
N GLU A 32 -18.49 2.64 7.92
CA GLU A 32 -19.33 1.88 8.86
C GLU A 32 -20.31 0.97 8.13
N ARG A 33 -21.15 1.53 7.25
CA ARG A 33 -22.24 0.81 6.57
C ARG A 33 -21.74 -0.36 5.71
N GLU A 34 -20.58 -0.20 5.05
CA GLU A 34 -20.00 -1.23 4.20
C GLU A 34 -18.97 -2.12 4.93
N GLY A 35 -18.74 -1.88 6.24
CA GLY A 35 -17.84 -2.68 7.04
C GLY A 35 -16.39 -2.66 6.56
N LEU A 36 -15.90 -1.52 6.07
CA LEU A 36 -14.62 -1.43 5.35
C LEU A 36 -13.40 -1.76 6.21
N VAL A 37 -13.49 -1.56 7.53
CA VAL A 37 -12.43 -1.96 8.47
C VAL A 37 -12.32 -3.48 8.55
N ALA A 38 -13.46 -4.19 8.64
CA ALA A 38 -13.48 -5.65 8.64
C ALA A 38 -13.02 -6.21 7.29
N ASN A 39 -13.47 -5.62 6.17
CA ASN A 39 -13.00 -5.94 4.83
C ASN A 39 -11.48 -5.79 4.69
N ALA A 40 -10.91 -4.69 5.20
CA ALA A 40 -9.47 -4.46 5.16
C ALA A 40 -8.69 -5.50 6.00
N GLY A 41 -9.28 -6.00 7.08
CA GLY A 41 -8.75 -7.11 7.86
C GLY A 41 -8.72 -8.41 7.07
N GLU A 42 -9.87 -8.82 6.51
CA GLU A 42 -10.00 -10.08 5.77
C GLU A 42 -9.19 -10.08 4.47
N THR A 43 -9.39 -9.08 3.62
CA THR A 43 -8.65 -8.95 2.37
C THR A 43 -7.16 -8.71 2.62
N GLY A 44 -6.82 -7.98 3.70
CA GLY A 44 -5.44 -7.78 4.12
C GLY A 44 -4.73 -9.08 4.50
N ARG A 45 -5.42 -10.02 5.17
CA ARG A 45 -4.90 -11.35 5.48
C ARG A 45 -4.56 -12.13 4.21
N ILE A 46 -5.48 -12.16 3.24
CA ILE A 46 -5.27 -12.82 1.93
C ILE A 46 -4.08 -12.21 1.19
N MET A 47 -3.99 -10.88 1.16
CA MET A 47 -2.85 -10.17 0.57
C MET A 47 -1.53 -10.53 1.27
N GLY A 48 -1.52 -10.59 2.61
CA GLY A 48 -0.34 -10.97 3.38
C GLY A 48 0.12 -12.39 3.06
N GLU A 49 -0.79 -13.36 3.12
CA GLU A 49 -0.52 -14.77 2.80
C GLU A 49 0.02 -14.94 1.38
N GLY A 50 -0.63 -14.30 0.40
CA GLY A 50 -0.20 -14.33 -0.99
C GLY A 50 1.18 -13.72 -1.21
N MET A 51 1.46 -12.56 -0.62
CA MET A 51 2.77 -11.92 -0.73
C MET A 51 3.87 -12.72 -0.03
N THR A 52 3.59 -13.37 1.10
CA THR A 52 4.52 -14.30 1.74
C THR A 52 4.83 -15.50 0.84
N ALA A 53 3.81 -16.05 0.16
CA ALA A 53 4.02 -17.14 -0.81
C ALA A 53 4.88 -16.68 -2.00
N LEU A 54 4.64 -15.48 -2.53
CA LEU A 54 5.48 -14.90 -3.58
C LEU A 54 6.92 -14.66 -3.12
N MET A 55 7.11 -14.19 -1.88
CA MET A 55 8.43 -14.04 -1.28
C MET A 55 9.14 -15.38 -1.17
N ALA A 56 8.46 -16.48 -0.86
CA ALA A 56 9.09 -17.80 -0.86
C ALA A 56 9.57 -18.24 -2.27
N LYS A 57 8.86 -17.82 -3.32
CA LYS A 57 9.15 -18.16 -4.73
C LYS A 57 10.21 -17.26 -5.38
N HIS A 58 10.24 -15.98 -5.04
CA HIS A 58 11.02 -14.95 -5.73
C HIS A 58 12.11 -14.37 -4.83
N PRO A 59 13.39 -14.74 -5.02
CA PRO A 59 14.49 -14.34 -4.14
C PRO A 59 14.66 -12.82 -3.97
N ILE A 60 14.28 -12.03 -4.98
CA ILE A 60 14.41 -10.58 -4.95
C ILE A 60 13.54 -9.91 -3.89
N LEU A 61 12.45 -10.53 -3.46
CA LEU A 61 11.66 -10.05 -2.33
C LEU A 61 12.42 -10.38 -1.04
N GLY A 62 12.97 -9.37 -0.37
CA GLY A 62 13.73 -9.54 0.87
C GLY A 62 12.86 -9.56 2.12
N ASP A 63 11.85 -8.70 2.15
CA ASP A 63 10.92 -8.59 3.29
C ASP A 63 9.53 -8.16 2.81
N VAL A 64 8.49 -8.61 3.52
CA VAL A 64 7.10 -8.25 3.30
C VAL A 64 6.48 -7.86 4.62
N ARG A 65 6.05 -6.59 4.73
CA ARG A 65 5.41 -6.02 5.91
C ARG A 65 3.97 -5.64 5.59
N GLN A 66 3.02 -6.06 6.42
CA GLN A 66 1.60 -5.88 6.14
C GLN A 66 0.79 -5.54 7.40
N ARG A 67 -0.17 -4.63 7.25
CA ARG A 67 -1.24 -4.38 8.23
C ARG A 67 -2.52 -3.94 7.50
N GLY A 68 -3.55 -4.76 7.53
CA GLY A 68 -4.74 -4.57 6.70
C GLY A 68 -4.39 -4.45 5.21
N LEU A 69 -4.87 -3.41 4.54
CA LEU A 69 -4.56 -3.13 3.12
C LEU A 69 -3.33 -2.23 2.93
N LEU A 70 -2.46 -2.09 3.94
CA LEU A 70 -1.18 -1.40 3.81
C LEU A 70 -0.07 -2.45 3.75
N VAL A 71 0.55 -2.62 2.57
CA VAL A 71 1.61 -3.60 2.33
C VAL A 71 2.86 -2.90 1.78
N GLY A 72 4.00 -3.22 2.39
CA GLY A 72 5.33 -2.85 1.92
C GLY A 72 6.11 -4.11 1.54
N ALA A 73 6.52 -4.22 0.28
CA ALA A 73 7.38 -5.33 -0.18
C ALA A 73 8.75 -4.77 -0.57
N GLU A 74 9.78 -5.16 0.16
CA GLU A 74 11.14 -4.67 -0.01
C GLU A 74 11.93 -5.58 -0.96
N LEU A 75 12.52 -4.97 -2.00
CA LEU A 75 13.33 -5.68 -2.97
C LEU A 75 14.81 -5.52 -2.64
N VAL A 76 15.51 -6.65 -2.60
CA VAL A 76 16.95 -6.75 -2.34
C VAL A 76 17.59 -7.72 -3.32
N ARG A 77 18.81 -7.41 -3.77
CA ARG A 77 19.59 -8.27 -4.67
C ARG A 77 20.11 -9.53 -3.97
N ASP A 78 20.28 -9.45 -2.66
CA ASP A 78 20.74 -10.54 -1.82
C ASP A 78 20.10 -10.43 -0.43
N ARG A 79 19.59 -11.56 0.08
CA ARG A 79 18.83 -11.61 1.36
C ARG A 79 19.72 -11.61 2.60
N GLN A 80 21.02 -11.87 2.47
CA GLN A 80 21.94 -11.87 3.61
C GLN A 80 22.48 -10.47 3.87
N THR A 81 22.89 -9.79 2.80
CA THR A 81 23.43 -8.44 2.82
C THR A 81 22.36 -7.36 2.80
N LEU A 82 21.13 -7.71 2.37
CA LEU A 82 20.01 -6.79 2.17
C LEU A 82 20.36 -5.66 1.20
N ALA A 83 21.23 -5.92 0.22
CA ALA A 83 21.63 -4.95 -0.79
C ALA A 83 20.39 -4.45 -1.57
N PRO A 84 20.02 -3.16 -1.50
CA PRO A 84 18.80 -2.66 -2.14
C PRO A 84 18.79 -2.87 -3.66
N ALA A 85 17.60 -3.15 -4.22
CA ALA A 85 17.38 -3.38 -5.65
C ALA A 85 16.50 -2.29 -6.30
N PRO A 86 16.95 -1.02 -6.36
CA PRO A 86 16.12 0.10 -6.82
C PRO A 86 15.79 0.04 -8.32
N ASP A 87 16.71 -0.45 -9.15
CA ASP A 87 16.54 -0.50 -10.60
C ASP A 87 15.53 -1.60 -10.96
N GLU A 88 15.64 -2.75 -10.32
CA GLU A 88 14.71 -3.87 -10.41
C GLU A 88 13.33 -3.47 -9.86
N THR A 89 13.28 -2.63 -8.82
CA THR A 89 12.01 -2.07 -8.34
C THR A 89 11.34 -1.20 -9.39
N VAL A 90 12.08 -0.35 -10.10
CA VAL A 90 11.53 0.45 -11.21
C VAL A 90 11.05 -0.45 -12.34
N ARG A 91 11.86 -1.44 -12.73
CA ARG A 91 11.48 -2.40 -13.78
C ARG A 91 10.21 -3.17 -13.41
N LEU A 92 10.08 -3.60 -12.15
CA LEU A 92 8.91 -4.30 -11.66
C LEU A 92 7.66 -3.42 -11.67
N LEU A 93 7.78 -2.12 -11.37
CA LEU A 93 6.67 -1.18 -11.51
C LEU A 93 6.18 -1.10 -12.96
N ASP A 94 7.09 -1.01 -13.93
CA ASP A 94 6.73 -0.96 -15.35
C ASP A 94 6.00 -2.25 -15.78
N LEU A 95 6.52 -3.42 -15.40
CA LEU A 95 5.88 -4.71 -15.66
C LEU A 95 4.51 -4.85 -14.99
N LEU A 96 4.32 -4.29 -13.79
CA LEU A 96 3.01 -4.25 -13.13
C LEU A 96 2.03 -3.35 -13.88
N VAL A 97 2.47 -2.20 -14.40
CA VAL A 97 1.62 -1.35 -15.25
C VAL A 97 1.22 -2.08 -16.53
N GLU A 98 2.16 -2.78 -17.18
CA GLU A 98 1.87 -3.62 -18.35
C GLU A 98 0.84 -4.73 -18.03
N ASN A 99 0.86 -5.25 -16.80
CA ASN A 99 -0.12 -6.21 -16.28
C ASN A 99 -1.39 -5.56 -15.70
N GLY A 100 -1.60 -4.25 -15.88
CA GLY A 100 -2.82 -3.54 -15.47
C GLY A 100 -2.90 -3.20 -13.98
N VAL A 101 -1.79 -3.26 -13.25
CA VAL A 101 -1.71 -2.99 -11.81
C VAL A 101 -0.89 -1.72 -11.55
N LEU A 102 -1.49 -0.78 -10.82
CA LEU A 102 -0.81 0.44 -10.38
C LEU A 102 -0.37 0.33 -8.93
N VAL A 103 0.93 0.43 -8.71
CA VAL A 103 1.57 0.49 -7.39
C VAL A 103 2.60 1.61 -7.35
N GLY A 104 2.89 2.10 -6.15
CA GLY A 104 3.96 3.08 -5.95
C GLY A 104 5.21 2.40 -5.39
N LYS A 105 6.28 3.19 -5.25
CA LYS A 105 7.45 2.83 -4.43
C LYS A 105 7.72 3.84 -3.33
N SER A 106 8.55 3.45 -2.37
CA SER A 106 8.98 4.24 -1.21
C SER A 106 10.29 3.67 -0.65
N GLY A 107 10.66 4.09 0.57
CA GLY A 107 11.92 3.71 1.21
C GLY A 107 13.07 4.64 0.82
N THR A 108 14.07 4.76 1.69
CA THR A 108 15.24 5.62 1.50
C THR A 108 15.98 5.32 0.20
N PHE A 109 16.06 4.05 -0.18
CA PHE A 109 16.73 3.60 -1.39
C PHE A 109 15.77 3.42 -2.58
N GLY A 110 14.47 3.66 -2.40
CA GLY A 110 13.48 3.50 -3.47
C GLY A 110 13.25 2.05 -3.90
N ASN A 111 13.50 1.09 -3.02
CA ASN A 111 13.41 -0.35 -3.27
C ASN A 111 12.20 -1.01 -2.58
N VAL A 112 11.27 -0.23 -2.02
CA VAL A 112 10.08 -0.78 -1.34
C VAL A 112 8.84 -0.48 -2.16
N LEU A 113 8.18 -1.51 -2.70
CA LEU A 113 6.86 -1.38 -3.28
C LEU A 113 5.85 -1.00 -2.19
N LYS A 114 5.03 0.01 -2.50
CA LYS A 114 4.01 0.57 -1.63
C LYS A 114 2.64 0.25 -2.21
N ILE A 115 2.01 -0.77 -1.63
CA ILE A 115 0.68 -1.26 -2.03
C ILE A 115 -0.32 -0.77 -0.99
N ARG A 116 -1.25 0.08 -1.41
CA ARG A 116 -2.25 0.73 -0.55
C ARG A 116 -3.53 1.04 -1.33
N PRO A 117 -4.28 0.00 -1.77
CA PRO A 117 -5.48 0.22 -2.56
C PRO A 117 -6.58 0.92 -1.73
N PRO A 118 -7.64 1.44 -2.37
CA PRO A 118 -8.83 1.91 -1.68
C PRO A 118 -9.41 0.85 -0.72
N LEU A 119 -10.06 1.26 0.37
CA LEU A 119 -10.57 0.31 1.38
C LEU A 119 -11.71 -0.59 0.90
N VAL A 120 -12.31 -0.27 -0.25
CA VAL A 120 -13.27 -1.12 -0.97
C VAL A 120 -12.60 -2.27 -1.74
N PHE A 121 -11.28 -2.43 -1.65
CA PHE A 121 -10.54 -3.52 -2.28
C PHE A 121 -10.90 -4.87 -1.63
N ARG A 122 -11.18 -5.89 -2.44
CA ARG A 122 -11.81 -7.15 -2.03
C ARG A 122 -10.94 -8.36 -2.41
N PRO A 123 -11.24 -9.57 -1.91
CA PRO A 123 -10.46 -10.77 -2.21
C PRO A 123 -10.26 -11.05 -3.70
N GLU A 124 -11.26 -10.77 -4.54
CA GLU A 124 -11.19 -10.90 -5.98
C GLU A 124 -10.14 -9.95 -6.61
N HIS A 125 -10.02 -8.73 -6.10
CA HIS A 125 -9.00 -7.79 -6.55
C HIS A 125 -7.61 -8.19 -6.04
N ALA A 126 -7.53 -8.76 -4.83
CA ALA A 126 -6.28 -9.31 -4.29
C ALA A 126 -5.75 -10.46 -5.16
N ALA A 127 -6.64 -11.34 -5.63
CA ALA A 127 -6.27 -12.42 -6.54
C ALA A 127 -5.67 -11.89 -7.86
N ILE A 128 -6.32 -10.90 -8.49
CA ILE A 128 -5.82 -10.25 -9.71
C ILE A 128 -4.45 -9.62 -9.46
N PHE A 129 -4.29 -8.91 -8.35
CA PHE A 129 -3.02 -8.29 -7.98
C PHE A 129 -1.90 -9.33 -7.79
N LEU A 130 -2.15 -10.39 -7.04
CA LEU A 130 -1.16 -11.43 -6.73
C LEU A 130 -0.73 -12.19 -8.00
N GLU A 131 -1.67 -12.45 -8.90
CA GLU A 131 -1.38 -13.07 -10.19
C GLU A 131 -0.51 -12.18 -11.08
N ALA A 132 -0.87 -10.89 -11.20
CA ALA A 132 -0.05 -9.91 -11.92
C ALA A 132 1.35 -9.76 -11.31
N MET A 133 1.43 -9.73 -9.98
CA MET A 133 2.69 -9.66 -9.24
C MET A 133 3.59 -10.87 -9.52
N ASP A 134 3.03 -12.09 -9.50
CA ASP A 134 3.78 -13.31 -9.81
C ASP A 134 4.34 -13.29 -11.24
N ARG A 135 3.50 -12.91 -12.22
CA ARG A 135 3.92 -12.77 -13.62
C ARG A 135 5.03 -11.74 -13.78
N SER A 136 4.87 -10.56 -13.18
CA SER A 136 5.88 -9.50 -13.28
C SER A 136 7.19 -9.87 -12.60
N LEU A 137 7.14 -10.54 -11.44
CA LEU A 137 8.35 -11.02 -10.76
C LEU A 137 9.06 -12.12 -11.56
N ALA A 138 8.32 -13.01 -12.22
CA ALA A 138 8.90 -14.07 -13.05
C ALA A 138 9.55 -13.54 -14.34
N ALA A 139 9.17 -12.34 -14.79
CA ALA A 139 9.70 -11.66 -15.97
C ALA A 139 10.82 -10.64 -15.65
N LEU A 140 11.17 -10.52 -14.37
CA LEU A 140 12.21 -9.61 -13.87
C LEU A 140 13.60 -10.22 -14.05
#